data_AF-A0A956HUP6-F1
#
_entry.id   AF-A0A956HUP6-F1
#
_cell.length_a   1.000
_cell.length_b   1.000
_cell.length_c   1.000
_cell.angle_alpha   90.00
_cell.angle_beta   90.00
_cell.angle_gamma   90.00
#
_symmetry.space_group_name_H-M   'P 1'
#
loop_
_entity.id
_entity.type
_entity.pdbx_description
1 polymer ?
#
loop_
_entity_poly.entity_id
_entity_poly.type
_entity_poly.pdbx_seq_one_letter_code
_entity_poly.pdbx_strand_id
1 'polypeptide(L)'
;MARIGPTIALTSLTIVASELILTRIFSVVLWYHFAFFAISVALFGLGVAALAVHFFQHRLPEAHTDRHLALGAMGQALALVVVDFALSRFSPDWFGGVFTELTFKLVLLFLLAALPFLAAGFVVALGMSRAAKTAHSLYAWDLLGAGLGCALTVPLLSLFGGPKALVAVAALALGSALIACKGRGVRGAALVGWLILGALWLTGAETKLFQVRVAKGIDLAQVEPELTRWNAFSMVSVLPSTGFRGWGLSPLYNGPIPDQKTLVIDMNAATTLTKFSGDF
;
A
#
# COMPACT_ATOMS: atom_id res chain seq x y z
N MET A 1 20.03 -3.29 22.78
CA MET A 1 18.75 -3.83 23.31
C MET A 1 17.66 -2.77 23.46
N ALA A 2 17.87 -1.66 24.18
CA ALA A 2 16.82 -0.66 24.43
C ALA A 2 16.08 -0.10 23.19
N ARG A 3 16.71 -0.10 22.01
CA ARG A 3 16.13 0.40 20.74
C ARG A 3 15.41 -0.67 19.91
N ILE A 4 15.65 -1.96 20.19
CA ILE A 4 15.12 -3.07 19.38
C ILE A 4 13.59 -3.13 19.53
N GLY A 5 13.06 -3.02 20.75
CA GLY A 5 11.62 -3.01 21.00
C GLY A 5 10.88 -1.93 20.20
N PRO A 6 11.22 -0.64 20.35
CA PRO A 6 10.60 0.43 19.56
C PRO A 6 10.78 0.29 18.05
N THR A 7 11.93 -0.23 17.59
CA THR A 7 12.17 -0.53 16.16
C THR A 7 11.20 -1.60 15.66
N ILE A 8 11.03 -2.70 16.42
CA ILE A 8 10.08 -3.76 16.09
C ILE A 8 8.66 -3.18 16.08
N ALA A 9 8.24 -2.44 17.11
CA ALA A 9 6.90 -1.86 17.17
C ALA A 9 6.57 -0.99 15.94
N LEU A 10 7.47 -0.09 15.55
CA LEU A 10 7.24 0.75 14.38
C LEU A 10 7.29 -0.05 13.07
N THR A 11 8.13 -1.09 12.99
CA THR A 11 8.18 -1.99 11.83
C THR A 11 6.89 -2.80 11.71
N SER A 12 6.39 -3.39 12.79
CA SER A 12 5.15 -4.16 12.82
C SER A 12 3.92 -3.30 12.51
N LEU A 13 3.92 -2.04 12.98
CA LEU A 13 2.95 -1.03 12.55
C LEU A 13 2.96 -0.86 11.04
N THR A 14 4.15 -0.68 10.45
CA THR A 14 4.27 -0.49 8.99
C THR A 14 3.93 -1.76 8.20
N ILE A 15 4.19 -2.96 8.73
CA ILE A 15 3.79 -4.24 8.11
C ILE A 15 2.27 -4.27 7.98
N VAL A 16 1.56 -4.14 9.10
CA VAL A 16 0.10 -4.25 9.13
C VAL A 16 -0.57 -3.12 8.35
N ALA A 17 -0.08 -1.88 8.49
CA ALA A 17 -0.61 -0.77 7.72
C ALA A 17 -0.41 -0.97 6.20
N SER A 18 0.76 -1.44 5.77
CA SER A 18 1.03 -1.72 4.36
C SER A 18 0.14 -2.82 3.83
N GLU A 19 -0.04 -3.91 4.59
CA GLU A 19 -0.91 -5.03 4.22
C GLU A 19 -2.34 -4.55 3.98
N LEU A 20 -2.92 -3.84 4.95
CA LEU A 20 -4.29 -3.35 4.85
C LEU A 20 -4.47 -2.31 3.72
N ILE A 21 -3.52 -1.39 3.54
CA ILE A 21 -3.55 -0.43 2.43
C ILE A 21 -3.45 -1.15 1.08
N LEU A 22 -2.58 -2.16 0.95
CA LEU A 22 -2.45 -2.95 -0.27
C LEU A 22 -3.72 -3.73 -0.59
N THR A 23 -4.46 -4.25 0.40
CA THR A 23 -5.77 -4.89 0.13
C THR A 23 -6.72 -3.93 -0.60
N ARG A 24 -6.71 -2.63 -0.21
CA ARG A 24 -7.53 -1.60 -0.83
C ARG A 24 -7.03 -1.21 -2.22
N ILE A 25 -5.72 -1.04 -2.38
CA ILE A 25 -5.13 -0.73 -3.69
C ILE A 25 -5.39 -1.87 -4.67
N PHE A 26 -5.20 -3.14 -4.27
CA PHE A 26 -5.49 -4.30 -5.12
C PHE A 26 -6.97 -4.40 -5.48
N SER A 27 -7.90 -4.11 -4.56
CA SER A 27 -9.34 -4.10 -4.88
C SER A 27 -9.71 -3.09 -5.97
N VAL A 28 -9.05 -1.92 -5.96
CA VAL A 28 -9.31 -0.83 -6.92
C VAL A 28 -8.59 -1.07 -8.25
N VAL A 29 -7.30 -1.39 -8.21
CA VAL A 29 -6.45 -1.50 -9.40
C VAL A 29 -6.69 -2.82 -10.14
N LEU A 30 -6.85 -3.91 -9.39
CA LEU A 30 -7.16 -5.25 -9.90
C LEU A 30 -8.65 -5.52 -9.71
N TRP A 31 -9.01 -6.51 -8.89
CA TRP A 31 -10.37 -6.84 -8.51
C TRP A 31 -10.40 -7.20 -7.03
N TYR A 32 -11.55 -7.08 -6.38
CA TYR A 32 -11.70 -7.33 -4.94
C TYR A 32 -11.26 -8.76 -4.52
N HIS A 33 -11.34 -9.75 -5.43
CA HIS A 33 -10.82 -11.10 -5.18
C HIS A 33 -9.31 -11.12 -4.87
N PHE A 34 -8.55 -10.16 -5.41
CA PHE A 34 -7.13 -10.00 -5.14
C PHE A 34 -6.85 -9.24 -3.85
N ALA A 35 -7.85 -8.82 -3.07
CA ALA A 35 -7.58 -8.29 -1.73
C ALA A 35 -6.90 -9.35 -0.83
N PHE A 36 -7.35 -10.62 -0.93
CA PHE A 36 -6.74 -11.74 -0.19
C PHE A 36 -5.29 -12.03 -0.60
N PHE A 37 -4.90 -11.59 -1.80
CA PHE A 37 -3.52 -11.69 -2.28
C PHE A 37 -2.55 -10.93 -1.39
N ALA A 38 -2.97 -9.78 -0.81
CA ALA A 38 -2.11 -8.99 0.07
C ALA A 38 -1.67 -9.77 1.31
N ILE A 39 -2.59 -10.53 1.92
CA ILE A 39 -2.29 -11.36 3.10
C ILE A 39 -1.28 -12.45 2.73
N SER A 40 -1.50 -13.16 1.62
CA SER A 40 -0.59 -14.21 1.15
C SER A 40 0.81 -13.68 0.84
N VAL A 41 0.89 -12.50 0.19
CA VAL A 41 2.14 -11.81 -0.12
C VAL A 41 2.87 -11.39 1.15
N ALA A 42 2.14 -10.85 2.14
CA ALA A 42 2.71 -10.44 3.41
C ALA A 42 3.31 -11.63 4.17
N LEU A 43 2.54 -12.71 4.33
CA LEU A 43 3.00 -13.94 4.96
C LEU A 43 4.19 -14.57 4.22
N PHE A 44 4.16 -14.58 2.88
CA PHE A 44 5.28 -15.07 2.07
C PHE A 44 6.55 -14.26 2.30
N GLY A 45 6.48 -12.92 2.22
CA GLY A 45 7.62 -12.04 2.43
C GLY A 45 8.22 -12.20 3.83
N LEU A 46 7.38 -12.17 4.86
CA LEU A 46 7.80 -12.38 6.25
C LEU A 46 8.44 -13.77 6.46
N GLY A 47 7.84 -14.82 5.89
CA GLY A 47 8.34 -16.19 5.98
C GLY A 47 9.69 -16.38 5.30
N VAL A 48 9.84 -15.89 4.07
CA VAL A 48 11.13 -15.93 3.34
C VAL A 48 12.21 -15.16 4.11
N ALA A 49 11.87 -14.01 4.68
CA ALA A 49 12.81 -13.23 5.47
C ALA A 49 13.25 -13.96 6.75
N ALA A 50 12.31 -14.60 7.46
CA ALA A 50 12.63 -15.41 8.64
C ALA A 50 13.55 -16.59 8.31
N LEU A 51 13.29 -17.30 7.21
CA LEU A 51 14.17 -18.37 6.71
C LEU A 51 15.55 -17.84 6.33
N ALA A 52 15.62 -16.70 5.64
CA ALA A 52 16.88 -16.07 5.27
C ALA A 52 17.69 -15.69 6.52
N VAL A 53 17.07 -15.08 7.53
CA VAL A 53 17.75 -14.77 8.80
C VAL A 53 18.22 -16.05 9.48
N HIS A 54 17.43 -17.11 9.51
CA HIS A 54 17.80 -18.39 10.11
C HIS A 54 19.03 -19.01 9.44
N PHE A 55 19.09 -19.06 8.10
CA PHE A 55 20.23 -19.64 7.39
C PHE A 55 21.48 -18.76 7.41
N PHE A 56 21.31 -17.43 7.39
CA PHE A 56 22.42 -16.48 7.34
C PHE A 56 22.81 -15.90 8.70
N GLN A 57 22.24 -16.39 9.81
CA GLN A 57 22.50 -15.87 11.17
C GLN A 57 23.99 -15.80 11.52
N HIS A 58 24.79 -16.77 11.09
CA HIS A 58 26.25 -16.80 11.31
C HIS A 58 27.00 -15.72 10.53
N ARG A 59 26.46 -15.27 9.40
CA ARG A 59 27.02 -14.19 8.57
C ARG A 59 26.56 -12.79 9.00
N LEU A 60 25.71 -12.71 10.02
CA LEU A 60 25.19 -11.46 10.58
C LEU A 60 25.82 -11.28 11.97
N PRO A 61 26.91 -10.51 12.12
CA PRO A 61 27.53 -10.29 13.42
C PRO A 61 26.64 -9.44 14.33
N GLU A 62 26.60 -9.76 15.63
CA GLU A 62 25.82 -8.99 16.61
C GLU A 62 26.21 -7.51 16.67
N ALA A 63 27.50 -7.22 16.48
CA ALA A 63 28.05 -5.87 16.47
C ALA A 63 27.38 -4.94 15.43
N HIS A 64 26.84 -5.51 14.35
CA HIS A 64 26.21 -4.75 13.26
C HIS A 64 24.68 -4.83 13.26
N THR A 65 24.05 -5.41 14.29
CA THR A 65 22.59 -5.59 14.37
C THR A 65 21.85 -4.28 14.10
N ASP A 66 22.21 -3.21 14.81
CA ASP A 66 21.60 -1.88 14.68
C ASP A 66 21.64 -1.35 13.22
N ARG A 67 22.74 -1.62 12.51
CA ARG A 67 22.90 -1.27 11.09
C ARG A 67 22.03 -2.13 10.18
N HIS A 68 21.97 -3.44 10.41
CA HIS A 68 21.15 -4.35 9.61
C HIS A 68 19.65 -4.06 9.78
N LEU A 69 19.19 -3.79 11.00
CA LEU A 69 17.80 -3.37 11.26
C LEU A 69 17.48 -2.07 10.52
N ALA A 70 18.36 -1.06 10.59
CA ALA A 70 18.15 0.20 9.88
C ALA A 70 18.13 0.02 8.35
N LEU A 71 19.02 -0.81 7.79
CA LEU A 71 19.03 -1.11 6.36
C LEU A 71 17.79 -1.87 5.90
N GLY A 72 17.29 -2.81 6.71
CA GLY A 72 16.03 -3.51 6.44
C GLY A 72 14.84 -2.56 6.41
N ALA A 73 14.75 -1.66 7.39
CA ALA A 73 13.69 -0.65 7.46
C ALA A 73 13.76 0.37 6.29
N MET A 74 14.96 0.79 5.89
CA MET A 74 15.15 1.59 4.67
C MET A 74 14.78 0.82 3.39
N GLY A 75 15.14 -0.47 3.33
CA GLY A 75 14.76 -1.36 2.24
C GLY A 75 13.25 -1.51 2.12
N GLN A 76 12.54 -1.61 3.24
CA GLN A 76 11.08 -1.61 3.27
C GLN A 76 10.51 -0.30 2.73
N ALA A 77 11.00 0.85 3.20
CA ALA A 77 10.54 2.16 2.72
C ALA A 77 10.71 2.31 1.20
N LEU A 78 11.87 1.93 0.68
CA LEU A 78 12.13 1.94 -0.76
C LEU A 78 11.19 0.98 -1.51
N ALA A 79 11.04 -0.24 -1.01
CA ALA A 79 10.17 -1.24 -1.63
C ALA A 79 8.71 -0.79 -1.66
N LEU A 80 8.21 -0.13 -0.61
CA LEU A 80 6.85 0.43 -0.59
C LEU A 80 6.64 1.49 -1.67
N VAL A 81 7.61 2.38 -1.87
CA VAL A 81 7.54 3.42 -2.92
C VAL A 81 7.59 2.80 -4.31
N VAL A 82 8.46 1.81 -4.51
CA VAL A 82 8.56 1.09 -5.79
C VAL A 82 7.26 0.34 -6.10
N VAL A 83 6.68 -0.36 -5.12
CA VAL A 83 5.40 -1.05 -5.24
C VAL A 83 4.28 -0.06 -5.55
N ASP A 84 4.23 1.07 -4.84
CA ASP A 84 3.23 2.12 -5.07
C ASP A 84 3.30 2.65 -6.51
N PHE A 85 4.51 2.99 -6.96
CA PHE A 85 4.75 3.48 -8.30
C PHE A 85 4.37 2.44 -9.36
N ALA A 86 4.74 1.18 -9.13
CA ALA A 86 4.40 0.09 -10.03
C ALA A 86 2.88 -0.11 -10.16
N LEU A 87 2.16 -0.11 -9.04
CA LEU A 87 0.71 -0.29 -9.02
C LEU A 87 -0.03 0.90 -9.61
N SER A 88 0.40 2.12 -9.29
CA SER A 88 -0.28 3.34 -9.71
C SER A 88 -0.03 3.69 -11.18
N ARG A 89 1.10 3.26 -11.76
CA ARG A 89 1.51 3.64 -13.14
C ARG A 89 1.48 2.52 -14.15
N PHE A 90 1.90 1.33 -13.75
CA PHE A 90 2.07 0.20 -14.65
C PHE A 90 1.00 -0.84 -14.46
N SER A 91 -0.18 -0.46 -13.96
CA SER A 91 -1.37 -1.30 -13.98
C SER A 91 -1.62 -1.69 -15.44
N PRO A 92 -1.19 -2.89 -15.88
CA PRO A 92 -1.40 -3.34 -17.24
C PRO A 92 -2.90 -3.60 -17.38
N ASP A 93 -3.36 -3.73 -18.60
CA ASP A 93 -4.65 -4.38 -18.82
C ASP A 93 -4.50 -5.85 -18.40
N TRP A 94 -4.68 -6.13 -17.10
CA TRP A 94 -4.40 -7.43 -16.50
C TRP A 94 -5.24 -8.53 -17.16
N PHE A 95 -6.38 -8.17 -17.74
CA PHE A 95 -7.29 -9.13 -18.37
C PHE A 95 -7.30 -9.03 -19.90
N GLY A 96 -6.52 -8.11 -20.48
CA GLY A 96 -6.27 -8.04 -21.92
C GLY A 96 -5.03 -8.86 -22.29
N GLY A 97 -5.20 -10.08 -22.81
CA GLY A 97 -4.09 -10.88 -23.35
C GLY A 97 -4.26 -12.40 -23.25
N VAL A 98 -3.27 -13.13 -23.79
CA VAL A 98 -3.21 -14.60 -23.71
C VAL A 98 -2.88 -15.03 -22.27
N PHE A 99 -3.48 -16.12 -21.79
CA PHE A 99 -3.39 -16.61 -20.40
C PHE A 99 -1.96 -16.66 -19.81
N THR A 100 -0.97 -17.02 -20.64
CA THR A 100 0.44 -17.11 -20.23
C THR A 100 1.03 -15.76 -19.82
N GLU A 101 0.69 -14.67 -20.51
CA GLU A 101 1.15 -13.32 -20.15
C GLU A 101 0.55 -12.86 -18.83
N LEU A 102 -0.73 -13.18 -18.60
CA LEU A 102 -1.44 -12.84 -17.37
C LEU A 102 -0.78 -13.51 -16.15
N THR A 103 -0.46 -14.80 -16.26
CA THR A 103 0.19 -15.54 -15.17
C THR A 103 1.57 -14.94 -14.84
N PHE A 104 2.37 -14.64 -15.86
CA PHE A 104 3.69 -14.03 -15.64
C PHE A 104 3.59 -12.66 -14.95
N LYS A 105 2.68 -11.79 -15.41
CA LYS A 105 2.46 -10.47 -14.80
C LYS A 105 2.05 -10.62 -13.33
N LEU A 106 1.15 -11.57 -13.00
CA LEU A 106 0.67 -11.77 -11.62
C LEU A 106 1.77 -12.31 -10.70
N VAL A 107 2.61 -13.23 -11.19
CA VAL A 107 3.77 -13.72 -10.43
C VAL A 107 4.75 -12.56 -10.18
N LEU A 108 5.04 -11.75 -11.20
CA LEU A 108 5.90 -10.58 -11.04
C LEU A 108 5.32 -9.60 -10.01
N LEU A 109 4.00 -9.36 -10.05
CA LEU A 109 3.33 -8.52 -9.06
C LEU A 109 3.41 -9.12 -7.66
N PHE A 110 3.20 -10.43 -7.51
CA PHE A 110 3.32 -11.13 -6.23
C PHE A 110 4.70 -10.91 -5.62
N LEU A 111 5.75 -11.17 -6.42
CA LEU A 111 7.13 -11.04 -5.99
C LEU A 111 7.49 -9.59 -5.66
N LEU A 112 7.03 -8.64 -6.47
CA LEU A 112 7.25 -7.21 -6.24
C LEU A 112 6.57 -6.74 -4.95
N ALA A 113 5.30 -7.11 -4.76
CA ALA A 113 4.54 -6.77 -3.57
C ALA A 113 5.06 -7.46 -2.31
N ALA A 114 5.80 -8.57 -2.43
CA ALA A 114 6.43 -9.26 -1.31
C ALA A 114 7.68 -8.55 -0.78
N LEU A 115 8.36 -7.74 -1.60
CA LEU A 115 9.59 -7.05 -1.22
C LEU A 115 9.50 -6.21 0.05
N PRO A 116 8.49 -5.34 0.26
CA PRO A 116 8.38 -4.57 1.50
C PRO A 116 8.23 -5.47 2.73
N PHE A 117 7.46 -6.56 2.62
CA PHE A 117 7.27 -7.52 3.71
C PHE A 117 8.50 -8.39 3.96
N LEU A 118 9.28 -8.69 2.92
CA LEU A 118 10.57 -9.36 3.07
C LEU A 118 11.55 -8.47 3.85
N ALA A 119 11.66 -7.19 3.47
CA ALA A 119 12.53 -6.25 4.14
C ALA A 119 12.10 -6.00 5.60
N ALA A 120 10.80 -5.84 5.86
CA ALA A 120 10.25 -5.68 7.19
C ALA A 120 10.40 -6.95 8.05
N GLY A 121 10.14 -8.12 7.45
CA GLY A 121 10.31 -9.42 8.08
C GLY A 121 11.76 -9.68 8.47
N PHE A 122 12.72 -9.19 7.68
CA PHE A 122 14.14 -9.27 8.04
C PHE A 122 14.43 -8.49 9.31
N VAL A 123 13.85 -7.29 9.48
CA VAL A 123 13.99 -6.48 10.69
C VAL A 123 13.39 -7.20 11.91
N VAL A 124 12.18 -7.71 11.79
CA VAL A 124 11.50 -8.41 12.90
C VAL A 124 12.23 -9.72 13.25
N ALA A 125 12.54 -10.57 12.27
CA ALA A 125 13.22 -11.84 12.49
C ALA A 125 14.62 -11.66 13.07
N LEU A 126 15.40 -10.72 12.55
CA LEU A 126 16.73 -10.40 13.11
C LEU A 126 16.59 -9.83 14.52
N GLY A 127 15.66 -8.90 14.75
CA GLY A 127 15.42 -8.32 16.07
C GLY A 127 15.06 -9.37 17.13
N MET A 128 14.16 -10.29 16.79
CA MET A 128 13.75 -11.41 17.66
C MET A 128 14.92 -12.38 17.92
N SER A 129 15.73 -12.70 16.90
CA SER A 129 16.87 -13.63 17.04
C SER A 129 17.93 -13.12 18.04
N ARG A 130 18.10 -11.79 18.16
CA ARG A 130 19.13 -11.15 19.00
C ARG A 130 18.73 -10.98 20.46
N ALA A 131 17.44 -11.05 20.73
CA ALA A 131 16.88 -10.77 22.06
C ALA A 131 15.90 -11.86 22.47
N ALA A 132 16.23 -13.12 22.15
CA ALA A 132 15.47 -14.31 22.50
C ALA A 132 15.20 -14.41 24.01
N LYS A 133 16.15 -13.97 24.86
CA LYS A 133 15.98 -13.94 26.32
C LYS A 133 14.83 -13.02 26.79
N THR A 134 14.49 -12.00 26.01
CA THR A 134 13.42 -11.02 26.28
C THR A 134 12.33 -11.08 25.23
N ALA A 135 12.09 -12.26 24.63
CA ALA A 135 11.13 -12.45 23.55
C ALA A 135 9.71 -11.99 23.94
N HIS A 136 9.27 -12.25 25.18
CA HIS A 136 7.96 -11.81 25.68
C HIS A 136 7.77 -10.28 25.58
N SER A 137 8.82 -9.50 25.90
CA SER A 137 8.75 -8.04 25.83
C SER A 137 8.79 -7.55 24.39
N LEU A 138 9.61 -8.16 23.52
CA LEU A 138 9.62 -7.83 22.10
C LEU A 138 8.30 -8.17 21.41
N TYR A 139 7.66 -9.28 21.80
CA TYR A 139 6.35 -9.67 21.33
C TYR A 139 5.27 -8.66 21.75
N ALA A 140 5.36 -8.12 22.97
CA ALA A 140 4.47 -7.03 23.40
C ALA A 140 4.64 -5.77 22.54
N TRP A 141 5.88 -5.41 22.18
CA TRP A 141 6.15 -4.30 21.25
C TRP A 141 5.62 -4.57 19.84
N ASP A 142 5.79 -5.79 19.33
CA ASP A 142 5.27 -6.24 18.03
C ASP A 142 3.74 -6.12 17.97
N LEU A 143 3.04 -6.66 18.97
CA LEU A 143 1.57 -6.58 19.07
C LEU A 143 1.06 -5.15 19.22
N LEU A 144 1.72 -4.33 20.03
CA LEU A 144 1.36 -2.92 20.18
C LEU A 144 1.54 -2.16 18.85
N GLY A 145 2.64 -2.43 18.14
CA GLY A 145 2.89 -1.91 16.81
C GLY A 145 1.82 -2.31 15.81
N ALA A 146 1.53 -3.61 15.71
CA ALA A 146 0.50 -4.16 14.84
C ALA A 146 -0.89 -3.56 15.11
N GLY A 147 -1.29 -3.48 16.38
CA GLY A 147 -2.57 -2.89 16.78
C GLY A 147 -2.68 -1.40 16.43
N LEU A 148 -1.61 -0.63 16.65
CA LEU A 148 -1.54 0.77 16.20
C LEU A 148 -1.56 0.88 14.67
N GLY A 149 -0.95 -0.06 13.95
CA GLY A 149 -1.02 -0.16 12.48
C GLY A 149 -2.45 -0.32 11.97
N CYS A 150 -3.22 -1.23 12.58
CA CYS A 150 -4.65 -1.38 12.29
C CYS A 150 -5.40 -0.06 12.48
N ALA A 151 -5.25 0.57 13.65
CA ALA A 151 -5.96 1.81 13.98
C ALA A 151 -5.54 2.98 13.07
N LEU A 152 -4.26 3.11 12.75
CA LEU A 152 -3.71 4.19 11.92
C LEU A 152 -4.08 4.05 10.44
N THR A 153 -4.34 2.83 9.97
CA THR A 153 -4.72 2.59 8.57
C THR A 153 -5.97 3.36 8.16
N VAL A 154 -6.98 3.41 9.03
CA VAL A 154 -8.27 4.08 8.75
C VAL A 154 -8.10 5.58 8.46
N PRO A 155 -7.47 6.40 9.33
CA PRO A 155 -7.24 7.80 9.02
C PRO A 155 -6.27 7.99 7.86
N LEU A 156 -5.24 7.14 7.70
CA LEU A 156 -4.33 7.24 6.55
C LEU A 156 -5.08 7.10 5.21
N LEU A 157 -5.93 6.09 5.07
CA LEU A 157 -6.75 5.89 3.87
C LEU A 157 -7.77 7.01 3.67
N SER A 158 -8.40 7.48 4.76
CA SER A 158 -9.46 8.50 4.68
C SER A 158 -8.92 9.89 4.34
N LEU A 159 -7.72 10.23 4.79
CA LEU A 159 -7.08 11.53 4.56
C LEU A 159 -6.28 11.56 3.27
N PHE A 160 -5.56 10.49 2.96
CA PHE A 160 -4.58 10.48 1.86
C PHE A 160 -4.97 9.59 0.69
N GLY A 161 -5.92 8.67 0.85
CA GLY A 161 -6.25 7.63 -0.13
C GLY A 161 -5.20 6.53 -0.19
N GLY A 162 -5.39 5.55 -1.09
CA GLY A 162 -4.53 4.36 -1.17
C GLY A 162 -3.04 4.68 -1.40
N PRO A 163 -2.65 5.24 -2.55
CA PRO A 163 -1.24 5.40 -2.89
C PRO A 163 -0.44 6.29 -1.92
N LYS A 164 -0.97 7.49 -1.60
CA LYS A 164 -0.31 8.38 -0.63
C LYS A 164 -0.27 7.78 0.77
N ALA A 165 -1.26 7.01 1.20
CA ALA A 165 -1.16 6.30 2.47
C ALA A 165 0.05 5.35 2.50
N LEU A 166 0.36 4.67 1.39
CA LEU A 166 1.53 3.79 1.30
C LEU A 166 2.86 4.56 1.41
N VAL A 167 2.93 5.75 0.79
CA VAL A 167 4.08 6.68 0.94
C VAL A 167 4.23 7.18 2.39
N ALA A 168 3.12 7.47 3.08
CA ALA A 168 3.16 7.83 4.50
C ALA A 168 3.71 6.67 5.36
N VAL A 169 3.31 5.44 5.06
CA VAL A 169 3.87 4.25 5.73
C VAL A 169 5.35 4.05 5.40
N ALA A 170 5.80 4.37 4.19
CA ALA A 170 7.23 4.38 3.85
C ALA A 170 8.02 5.39 4.70
N ALA A 171 7.45 6.57 4.98
CA ALA A 171 8.07 7.54 5.88
C ALA A 171 8.16 7.03 7.33
N LEU A 172 7.16 6.26 7.79
CA LEU A 172 7.21 5.60 9.10
C LEU A 172 8.27 4.48 9.14
N ALA A 173 8.44 3.73 8.05
CA ALA A 173 9.52 2.74 7.93
C ALA A 173 10.91 3.39 8.00
N LEU A 174 11.11 4.55 7.40
CA LEU A 174 12.33 5.35 7.62
C LEU A 174 12.47 5.83 9.07
N GLY A 175 11.36 6.14 9.74
CA GLY A 175 11.34 6.38 11.19
C GLY A 175 11.88 5.20 11.98
N SER A 176 11.51 3.97 11.62
CA SER A 176 12.06 2.74 12.22
C SER A 176 13.58 2.65 11.99
N ALA A 177 14.06 2.98 10.79
CA ALA A 177 15.49 3.02 10.50
C ALA A 177 16.25 4.05 11.36
N LEU A 178 15.66 5.23 11.59
CA LEU A 178 16.24 6.28 12.43
C LEU A 178 16.33 5.87 13.91
N ILE A 179 15.35 5.11 14.41
CA ILE A 179 15.38 4.56 15.78
C ILE A 179 16.49 3.51 15.90
N ALA A 180 16.59 2.61 14.91
CA ALA A 180 17.54 1.51 14.90
C ALA A 180 19.00 1.98 14.76
N CYS A 181 19.26 3.07 14.03
CA CYS A 181 20.62 3.45 13.66
C CYS A 181 21.47 4.00 14.83
N LYS A 182 22.75 3.55 14.88
CA LYS A 182 23.82 4.17 15.70
C LYS A 182 24.87 4.91 14.88
N GLY A 183 25.15 4.45 13.66
CA GLY A 183 26.19 5.03 12.80
C GLY A 183 25.73 6.30 12.08
N ARG A 184 26.62 7.31 12.01
CA ARG A 184 26.36 8.59 11.33
C ARG A 184 25.99 8.42 9.85
N GLY A 185 26.62 7.49 9.13
CA GLY A 185 26.36 7.27 7.71
C GLY A 185 24.94 6.76 7.42
N VAL A 186 24.51 5.71 8.13
CA VAL A 186 23.15 5.13 7.96
C VAL A 186 22.08 6.12 8.40
N ARG A 187 22.32 6.85 9.50
CA ARG A 187 21.42 7.91 9.95
C ARG A 187 21.27 9.01 8.91
N GLY A 188 22.38 9.47 8.31
CA GLY A 188 22.36 10.45 7.22
C GLY A 188 21.56 9.95 6.03
N ALA A 189 21.77 8.71 5.59
CA ALA A 189 21.02 8.11 4.49
C ALA A 189 19.51 7.99 4.78
N ALA A 190 19.13 7.60 6.00
CA ALA A 190 17.72 7.54 6.41
C ALA A 190 17.07 8.93 6.45
N LEU A 191 17.79 9.95 6.94
CA LEU A 191 17.31 11.35 6.93
C LEU A 191 17.16 11.88 5.50
N VAL A 192 18.13 11.62 4.62
CA VAL A 192 18.05 11.99 3.20
C VAL A 192 16.87 11.30 2.54
N GLY A 193 16.67 10.00 2.78
CA GLY A 193 15.49 9.29 2.30
C GLY A 193 14.19 9.92 2.79
N TRP A 194 14.13 10.36 4.05
CA TRP A 194 12.95 10.99 4.64
C TRP A 194 12.67 12.36 4.01
N LEU A 195 13.72 13.15 3.75
CA LEU A 195 13.63 14.42 3.04
C LEU A 195 13.19 14.23 1.58
N ILE A 196 13.71 13.22 0.88
CA ILE A 196 13.30 12.89 -0.48
C ILE A 196 11.81 12.49 -0.51
N LEU A 197 11.36 11.66 0.43
CA LEU A 197 9.93 11.33 0.54
C LEU A 197 9.09 12.55 0.86
N GLY A 198 9.55 13.45 1.72
CA GLY A 198 8.87 14.72 1.99
C GLY A 198 8.75 15.60 0.74
N ALA A 199 9.83 15.72 -0.03
CA ALA A 199 9.83 16.46 -1.29
C ALA A 199 8.90 15.83 -2.34
N LEU A 200 8.94 14.50 -2.48
CA LEU A 200 8.04 13.74 -3.35
C LEU A 200 6.58 13.88 -2.90
N TRP A 201 6.31 13.90 -1.60
CA TRP A 201 4.96 14.11 -1.07
C TRP A 201 4.39 15.46 -1.48
N LEU A 202 5.18 16.53 -1.29
CA LEU A 202 4.79 17.90 -1.60
C LEU A 202 4.58 18.09 -3.11
N THR A 203 5.53 17.64 -3.92
CA THR A 203 5.46 17.74 -5.40
C THR A 203 4.43 16.77 -6.00
N GLY A 204 4.19 15.63 -5.35
CA GLY A 204 3.22 14.62 -5.75
C GLY A 204 1.77 15.08 -5.67
N ALA A 205 1.49 16.13 -4.89
CA ALA A 205 0.17 16.76 -4.85
C ALA A 205 -0.16 17.47 -6.18
N GLU A 206 0.81 18.16 -6.78
CA GLU A 206 0.62 18.89 -8.04
C GLU A 206 0.80 17.99 -9.27
N THR A 207 1.77 17.09 -9.24
CA THR A 207 2.13 16.23 -10.38
C THR A 207 1.23 14.99 -10.53
N LYS A 208 0.21 14.84 -9.67
CA LYS A 208 -0.62 13.62 -9.57
C LYS A 208 0.24 12.35 -9.45
N LEU A 209 1.45 12.44 -8.85
CA LEU A 209 2.44 11.35 -8.86
C LEU A 209 1.91 10.08 -8.20
N PHE A 210 1.20 10.27 -7.09
CA PHE A 210 0.62 9.25 -6.22
C PHE A 210 -0.91 9.23 -6.33
N GLN A 211 -1.42 9.35 -7.55
CA GLN A 211 -2.82 9.06 -7.86
C GLN A 211 -2.86 7.82 -8.73
N VAL A 212 -3.90 7.01 -8.54
CA VAL A 212 -4.14 5.86 -9.42
C VAL A 212 -4.34 6.39 -10.84
N ARG A 213 -3.44 6.05 -11.75
CA ARG A 213 -3.56 6.42 -13.17
C ARG A 213 -4.37 5.38 -13.92
N VAL A 214 -4.14 4.10 -13.64
CA VAL A 214 -4.81 3.01 -14.34
C VAL A 214 -5.48 2.09 -13.33
N ALA A 215 -6.77 1.84 -13.50
CA ALA A 215 -7.55 0.93 -12.68
C ALA A 215 -8.35 -0.02 -13.58
N LYS A 216 -8.24 -1.33 -13.39
CA LYS A 216 -8.98 -2.34 -14.17
C LYS A 216 -8.80 -2.19 -15.69
N GLY A 217 -7.59 -1.85 -16.12
CA GLY A 217 -7.27 -1.61 -17.54
C GLY A 217 -7.75 -0.26 -18.10
N ILE A 218 -8.45 0.55 -17.29
CA ILE A 218 -8.95 1.86 -17.67
C ILE A 218 -7.92 2.93 -17.29
N ASP A 219 -7.40 3.68 -18.28
CA ASP A 219 -6.58 4.87 -18.02
C ASP A 219 -7.47 6.04 -17.60
N LEU A 220 -7.41 6.39 -16.31
CA LEU A 220 -8.16 7.50 -15.72
C LEU A 220 -7.72 8.87 -16.25
N ALA A 221 -6.55 8.96 -16.90
CA ALA A 221 -6.16 10.18 -17.61
C ALA A 221 -6.94 10.37 -18.92
N GLN A 222 -7.51 9.30 -19.50
CA GLN A 222 -8.34 9.39 -20.71
C GLN A 222 -9.82 9.63 -20.38
N VAL A 223 -10.31 9.03 -19.28
CA VAL A 223 -11.71 9.18 -18.86
C VAL A 223 -11.95 10.54 -18.18
N GLU A 224 -10.89 11.14 -17.61
CA GLU A 224 -10.93 12.41 -16.89
C GLU A 224 -12.08 12.51 -15.87
N PRO A 225 -12.06 11.73 -14.77
CA PRO A 225 -13.05 11.85 -13.71
C PRO A 225 -13.12 13.28 -13.18
N GLU A 226 -14.34 13.82 -13.06
CA GLU A 226 -14.56 15.16 -12.50
C GLU A 226 -14.19 15.21 -11.00
N LEU A 227 -14.40 14.10 -10.32
CA LEU A 227 -14.08 13.92 -8.92
C LEU A 227 -13.67 12.48 -8.68
N THR A 228 -12.55 12.28 -7.97
CA THR A 228 -12.16 10.98 -7.41
C THR A 228 -11.85 11.18 -5.93
N ARG A 229 -12.53 10.44 -5.07
CA ARG A 229 -12.33 10.51 -3.62
C ARG A 229 -12.18 9.13 -3.02
N TRP A 230 -11.21 9.00 -2.12
CA TRP A 230 -11.01 7.80 -1.31
C TRP A 230 -11.67 7.96 0.06
N ASN A 231 -12.16 6.85 0.58
CA ASN A 231 -12.48 6.66 2.00
C ASN A 231 -11.84 5.34 2.47
N ALA A 232 -12.09 4.94 3.72
CA ALA A 232 -11.49 3.73 4.30
C ALA A 232 -11.91 2.41 3.61
N PHE A 233 -13.02 2.38 2.86
CA PHE A 233 -13.60 1.17 2.29
C PHE A 233 -13.83 1.21 0.77
N SER A 234 -13.72 2.37 0.11
CA SER A 234 -13.91 2.52 -1.34
C SER A 234 -13.24 3.76 -1.92
N MET A 235 -13.00 3.71 -3.23
CA MET A 235 -12.70 4.85 -4.09
C MET A 235 -13.94 5.16 -4.93
N VAL A 236 -14.52 6.34 -4.77
CA VAL A 236 -15.69 6.79 -5.53
C VAL A 236 -15.25 7.80 -6.57
N SER A 237 -15.71 7.64 -7.80
CA SER A 237 -15.44 8.60 -8.88
C SER A 237 -16.70 9.00 -9.63
N VAL A 238 -16.75 10.25 -10.05
CA VAL A 238 -17.81 10.83 -10.88
C VAL A 238 -17.24 10.99 -12.29
N LEU A 239 -17.87 10.30 -13.24
CA LEU A 239 -17.54 10.33 -14.65
C LEU A 239 -18.64 11.06 -15.43
N PRO A 240 -18.32 11.62 -16.61
CA PRO A 240 -19.34 12.10 -17.55
C PRO A 240 -20.39 11.02 -17.87
N SER A 241 -21.56 11.45 -18.36
CA SER A 241 -22.63 10.52 -18.73
C SER A 241 -22.14 9.51 -19.77
N THR A 242 -22.19 8.23 -19.42
CA THR A 242 -21.84 7.12 -20.31
C THR A 242 -23.01 6.65 -21.18
N GLY A 243 -24.16 7.33 -21.12
CA GLY A 243 -25.40 6.89 -21.75
C GLY A 243 -26.13 5.76 -21.02
N PHE A 244 -25.57 5.25 -19.92
CA PHE A 244 -26.21 4.24 -19.08
C PHE A 244 -27.50 4.76 -18.44
N ARG A 245 -28.65 4.12 -18.72
CA ARG A 245 -29.98 4.58 -18.30
C ARG A 245 -30.35 4.23 -16.85
N GLY A 246 -29.40 3.79 -16.03
CA GLY A 246 -29.68 3.34 -14.67
C GLY A 246 -30.35 1.97 -14.62
N TRP A 247 -30.60 1.49 -13.39
CA TRP A 247 -31.14 0.15 -13.14
C TRP A 247 -32.67 0.12 -12.97
N GLY A 248 -33.32 1.28 -12.80
CA GLY A 248 -34.73 1.39 -12.41
C GLY A 248 -35.67 1.94 -13.48
N LEU A 249 -35.17 2.27 -14.68
CA LEU A 249 -36.00 2.82 -15.75
C LEU A 249 -36.83 1.71 -16.42
N SER A 250 -38.15 1.91 -16.49
CA SER A 250 -39.06 0.94 -17.12
C SER A 250 -38.67 0.69 -18.59
N PRO A 251 -38.70 -0.56 -19.07
CA PRO A 251 -38.49 -0.87 -20.50
C PRO A 251 -39.47 -0.16 -21.44
N LEU A 252 -40.62 0.30 -20.93
CA LEU A 252 -41.66 1.01 -21.69
C LEU A 252 -41.48 2.54 -21.68
N TYR A 253 -40.51 3.07 -20.92
CA TYR A 253 -40.28 4.50 -20.83
C TYR A 253 -39.55 5.02 -22.08
N ASN A 254 -40.22 5.92 -22.82
CA ASN A 254 -39.70 6.55 -24.04
C ASN A 254 -39.45 8.06 -23.88
N GLY A 255 -39.49 8.58 -22.65
CA GLY A 255 -39.24 9.99 -22.36
C GLY A 255 -37.75 10.36 -22.39
N PRO A 256 -37.43 11.66 -22.25
CA PRO A 256 -36.05 12.11 -22.17
C PRO A 256 -35.38 11.58 -20.90
N ILE A 257 -34.13 11.14 -21.00
CA ILE A 257 -33.33 10.76 -19.84
C ILE A 257 -32.94 12.05 -19.11
N PRO A 258 -33.18 12.16 -17.79
CA PRO A 258 -32.73 13.32 -17.01
C PRO A 258 -31.22 13.53 -17.12
N ASP A 259 -30.79 14.78 -16.98
CA ASP A 259 -29.36 15.10 -16.91
C ASP A 259 -28.72 14.32 -15.76
N GLN A 260 -27.73 13.48 -16.08
CA GLN A 260 -27.17 12.53 -15.14
C GLN A 260 -25.68 12.31 -15.41
N LYS A 261 -24.95 11.96 -14.35
CA LYS A 261 -23.55 11.55 -14.40
C LYS A 261 -23.40 10.09 -14.02
N THR A 262 -22.26 9.48 -14.30
CA THR A 262 -21.98 8.11 -13.87
C THR A 262 -21.15 8.14 -12.60
N LEU A 263 -21.70 7.60 -11.51
CA LEU A 263 -20.98 7.38 -10.26
C LEU A 263 -20.42 5.96 -10.27
N VAL A 264 -19.11 5.81 -10.06
CA VAL A 264 -18.46 4.49 -10.04
C VAL A 264 -17.70 4.28 -8.74
N ILE A 265 -17.94 3.14 -8.10
CA ILE A 265 -17.24 2.68 -6.90
C ILE A 265 -16.18 1.65 -7.30
N ASP A 266 -14.95 1.87 -6.85
CA ASP A 266 -13.75 1.09 -7.16
C ASP A 266 -13.58 0.82 -8.66
N MET A 267 -14.03 1.73 -9.53
CA MET A 267 -14.02 1.57 -11.00
C MET A 267 -14.72 0.29 -11.50
N ASN A 268 -15.73 -0.21 -10.79
CA ASN A 268 -16.49 -1.40 -11.22
C ASN A 268 -17.99 -1.31 -10.94
N ALA A 269 -18.38 -0.91 -9.73
CA ALA A 269 -19.80 -0.81 -9.40
C ALA A 269 -20.33 0.57 -9.82
N ALA A 270 -21.09 0.61 -10.91
CA ALA A 270 -21.61 1.84 -11.49
C ALA A 270 -23.09 2.08 -11.14
N THR A 271 -23.43 3.34 -10.90
CA THR A 271 -24.80 3.83 -10.77
C THR A 271 -24.93 5.22 -11.39
N THR A 272 -26.15 5.68 -11.58
CA THR A 272 -26.46 7.01 -12.13
C THR A 272 -26.58 8.03 -11.01
N LEU A 273 -25.92 9.18 -11.17
CA LEU A 273 -26.11 10.36 -10.33
C LEU A 273 -27.02 11.33 -11.09
N THR A 274 -28.32 11.26 -10.82
CA THR A 274 -29.32 12.10 -11.47
C THR A 274 -29.30 13.51 -10.88
N LYS A 275 -29.35 14.52 -11.75
CA LYS A 275 -29.47 15.91 -11.32
C LYS A 275 -30.78 16.12 -10.57
N PHE A 276 -30.70 16.62 -9.34
CA PHE A 276 -31.87 16.95 -8.56
C PHE A 276 -32.61 18.14 -9.18
N SER A 277 -33.89 17.95 -9.51
CA SER A 277 -34.74 18.97 -10.15
C SER A 277 -35.67 19.71 -9.19
N GLY A 278 -35.61 19.43 -7.89
CA GLY A 278 -36.43 20.10 -6.86
C GLY A 278 -37.60 19.28 -6.33
N ASP A 279 -37.97 18.20 -7.02
CA ASP A 279 -39.09 17.33 -6.66
C ASP A 279 -38.58 15.94 -6.26
N PHE A 280 -39.12 15.38 -5.17
CA PHE A 280 -38.86 14.02 -4.68
C PHE A 280 -39.96 13.05 -5.10
#